data_AF-A0A4Z1JCA2-F1
#
_entry.id   AF-A0A4Z1JCA2-F1
#
_cell.length_a   1.000
_cell.length_b   1.000
_cell.length_c   1.000
_cell.angle_alpha   90.00
_cell.angle_beta   90.00
_cell.angle_gamma   90.00
#
_symmetry.space_group_name_H-M   'P 1'
#
loop_
_entity.id
_entity.type
_entity.pdbx_description
1 polymer ?
#
loop_
_entity_poly.entity_id
_entity_poly.type
_entity_poly.pdbx_seq_one_letter_code
_entity_poly.pdbx_strand_id
1 'polypeptide(L)'
;MDALPHLENTNLEYASTKIVKGSDGKKHRRCTRAGGHDLSGHSSSAFFLPPDESHLTRTFPKTSMKDTCWLILQMHTAVLLADEKMLLDAKSEWSGTLVVLFRPAEELAVGARAMVEDGLYDASKFAVPKPDIVLGQHTHAFKAGMIALGGGAILTAVDSFDVQIFGKSGHICRAELFVDAVVTAIHIVVRYKVLSQKKCDQKNLRTANIIPDFVDLKISIRSYNPSIHERLVEAVKRVVYSECEISGSLAIGEPIFTTTMQAPPTVNDFLEAEILKKSFGEYFGRNLIPADHFGASEDISYLALGCDAPYVFYNFGCVDEDTWEEAKFKGTMEDIPHNHSAFFAPKI
;
A
#
# COMPACT_ATOMS: atom_id res chain seq x y z
N MET A 1 -19.90 -7.79 -32.90
CA MET A 1 -20.19 -8.33 -31.56
C MET A 1 -19.58 -9.72 -31.53
N ASP A 2 -18.67 -9.99 -30.59
CA ASP A 2 -18.48 -11.32 -29.97
C ASP A 2 -17.32 -11.29 -28.94
N ALA A 3 -17.42 -12.18 -27.96
CA ALA A 3 -16.40 -12.69 -27.04
C ALA A 3 -15.30 -11.74 -26.47
N LEU A 4 -15.43 -11.41 -25.18
CA LEU A 4 -14.29 -11.26 -24.26
C LEU A 4 -14.11 -12.57 -23.47
N PRO A 5 -12.90 -13.15 -23.35
CA PRO A 5 -12.69 -14.39 -22.63
C PRO A 5 -12.39 -14.18 -21.13
N HIS A 6 -13.20 -14.85 -20.30
CA HIS A 6 -12.89 -15.44 -18.98
C HIS A 6 -11.77 -14.84 -18.12
N LEU A 7 -12.17 -14.21 -16.99
CA LEU A 7 -11.39 -14.14 -15.76
C LEU A 7 -12.01 -15.10 -14.74
N GLU A 8 -11.33 -16.19 -14.42
CA GLU A 8 -11.69 -17.13 -13.35
C GLU A 8 -10.46 -17.37 -12.44
N ASN A 9 -10.71 -17.75 -11.17
CA ASN A 9 -9.75 -17.94 -10.07
C ASN A 9 -9.24 -16.67 -9.36
N THR A 10 -10.09 -16.07 -8.53
CA THR A 10 -9.68 -15.38 -7.30
C THR A 10 -10.02 -16.25 -6.09
N ASN A 11 -9.05 -16.55 -5.24
CA ASN A 11 -9.29 -17.19 -3.93
C ASN A 11 -9.42 -16.09 -2.88
N LEU A 12 -10.51 -16.13 -2.10
CA LEU A 12 -10.94 -15.06 -1.20
C LEU A 12 -11.47 -15.69 0.09
N GLU A 13 -10.90 -15.33 1.26
CA GLU A 13 -11.40 -15.76 2.57
C GLU A 13 -11.44 -14.57 3.56
N TYR A 14 -12.46 -14.57 4.42
CA TYR A 14 -12.99 -13.39 5.14
C TYR A 14 -13.59 -13.75 6.51
N ALA A 15 -13.90 -12.74 7.32
CA ALA A 15 -14.90 -12.75 8.41
C ALA A 15 -14.58 -11.63 9.43
N SER A 16 -15.54 -11.02 10.15
CA SER A 16 -15.36 -9.69 10.81
C SER A 16 -15.69 -9.60 12.31
N THR A 17 -15.19 -8.56 13.02
CA THR A 17 -15.22 -8.47 14.50
C THR A 17 -16.46 -7.78 15.07
N LYS A 18 -17.05 -8.37 16.13
CA LYS A 18 -18.13 -7.78 16.93
C LYS A 18 -18.16 -8.32 18.36
N ILE A 19 -18.08 -7.48 19.39
CA ILE A 19 -17.87 -7.92 20.79
C ILE A 19 -19.18 -8.02 21.59
N VAL A 20 -19.60 -9.23 21.98
CA VAL A 20 -20.74 -9.47 22.91
C VAL A 20 -20.49 -10.74 23.74
N LYS A 21 -20.59 -10.63 25.08
CA LYS A 21 -20.47 -11.79 25.99
C LYS A 21 -21.68 -12.73 25.89
N GLY A 22 -21.41 -14.02 25.65
CA GLY A 22 -22.38 -15.13 25.59
C GLY A 22 -21.66 -16.48 25.67
N SER A 23 -22.35 -17.54 26.09
CA SER A 23 -21.73 -18.80 26.52
C SER A 23 -21.99 -20.01 25.60
N ASP A 24 -21.13 -21.03 25.76
CA ASP A 24 -21.27 -22.48 25.49
C ASP A 24 -22.09 -23.05 24.28
N GLY A 25 -21.51 -24.04 23.55
CA GLY A 25 -22.28 -24.73 22.47
C GLY A 25 -21.74 -26.02 21.82
N LYS A 26 -20.65 -25.98 21.02
CA LYS A 26 -20.17 -27.05 20.06
C LYS A 26 -21.09 -27.18 18.81
N LYS A 27 -20.75 -27.81 17.65
CA LYS A 27 -19.65 -28.73 17.21
C LYS A 27 -19.47 -28.67 15.65
N HIS A 28 -18.41 -29.30 15.08
CA HIS A 28 -17.87 -29.07 13.70
C HIS A 28 -18.49 -29.84 12.50
N ARG A 29 -18.08 -29.46 11.26
CA ARG A 29 -17.85 -30.35 10.08
C ARG A 29 -16.77 -29.81 9.10
N ARG A 30 -16.46 -30.55 8.01
CA ARG A 30 -15.21 -30.46 7.21
C ARG A 30 -15.30 -29.65 5.90
N CYS A 31 -14.13 -29.20 5.41
CA CYS A 31 -13.86 -28.63 4.07
C CYS A 31 -13.24 -29.69 3.09
N THR A 32 -13.26 -29.40 1.79
CA THR A 32 -12.60 -30.14 0.69
C THR A 32 -12.00 -29.18 -0.35
N ARG A 33 -10.86 -29.53 -0.97
CA ARG A 33 -9.95 -28.58 -1.65
C ARG A 33 -9.66 -28.94 -3.12
N ALA A 34 -9.47 -27.94 -3.98
CA ALA A 34 -8.85 -28.02 -5.31
C ALA A 34 -8.04 -26.73 -5.61
N GLY A 35 -7.13 -26.74 -6.59
CA GLY A 35 -6.46 -25.53 -7.15
C GLY A 35 -6.88 -25.31 -8.61
N GLY A 36 -6.47 -24.28 -9.36
CA GLY A 36 -5.54 -23.14 -9.16
C GLY A 36 -5.53 -22.26 -10.43
N HIS A 37 -4.64 -21.30 -10.69
CA HIS A 37 -3.32 -21.00 -10.11
C HIS A 37 -2.91 -19.52 -10.27
N ASP A 38 -2.12 -19.03 -9.30
CA ASP A 38 -1.13 -17.94 -9.35
C ASP A 38 -1.40 -16.62 -10.12
N LEU A 39 -2.04 -15.67 -9.43
CA LEU A 39 -1.56 -14.29 -9.35
C LEU A 39 -1.46 -13.91 -7.87
N SER A 40 -0.44 -14.44 -7.19
CA SER A 40 -0.29 -14.28 -5.75
C SER A 40 0.33 -12.93 -5.34
N GLY A 41 -0.05 -12.41 -4.16
CA GLY A 41 0.36 -11.10 -3.66
C GLY A 41 -0.59 -10.62 -2.55
N HIS A 42 -0.44 -11.17 -1.34
CA HIS A 42 -1.45 -11.12 -0.28
C HIS A 42 -0.98 -10.28 0.92
N SER A 43 -1.78 -9.30 1.32
CA SER A 43 -1.62 -8.48 2.55
C SER A 43 -2.70 -8.86 3.59
N SER A 44 -2.54 -8.46 4.85
CA SER A 44 -3.39 -8.89 5.98
C SER A 44 -3.11 -8.11 7.28
N SER A 45 -4.00 -8.14 8.30
CA SER A 45 -3.82 -7.33 9.54
C SER A 45 -4.55 -7.76 10.85
N ALA A 46 -3.79 -7.83 11.98
CA ALA A 46 -4.13 -7.85 13.45
C ALA A 46 -4.84 -9.09 14.09
N PHE A 47 -4.68 -9.50 15.38
CA PHE A 47 -3.77 -9.17 16.53
C PHE A 47 -3.33 -10.49 17.28
N PHE A 48 -2.17 -10.79 17.93
CA PHE A 48 -0.87 -10.17 18.35
C PHE A 48 -0.74 -10.22 19.91
N LEU A 49 0.22 -10.85 20.63
CA LEU A 49 1.46 -11.64 20.37
C LEU A 49 1.76 -12.65 21.58
N PRO A 50 2.96 -13.28 21.83
CA PRO A 50 3.06 -14.68 22.36
C PRO A 50 3.64 -14.86 23.80
N PRO A 51 4.02 -16.11 24.17
CA PRO A 51 5.45 -16.37 24.43
C PRO A 51 6.06 -17.69 23.87
N ASP A 52 7.40 -17.73 23.87
CA ASP A 52 8.36 -18.85 23.68
C ASP A 52 8.78 -19.25 22.24
N GLU A 53 10.06 -19.63 22.08
CA GLU A 53 10.79 -19.76 20.82
C GLU A 53 10.96 -21.21 20.30
N SER A 54 11.14 -21.39 18.99
CA SER A 54 12.26 -22.20 18.45
C SER A 54 12.46 -22.13 16.92
N HIS A 55 13.61 -21.57 16.52
CA HIS A 55 14.37 -21.92 15.31
C HIS A 55 13.66 -22.03 13.94
N LEU A 56 13.36 -20.90 13.28
CA LEU A 56 13.04 -20.86 11.83
C LEU A 56 13.83 -19.82 11.01
N THR A 57 15.16 -19.78 11.19
CA THR A 57 16.05 -18.99 10.32
C THR A 57 16.20 -19.61 8.92
N ARG A 58 15.31 -19.25 7.98
CA ARG A 58 15.54 -19.47 6.53
C ARG A 58 16.06 -18.20 5.89
N THR A 59 17.37 -18.15 5.64
CA THR A 59 18.00 -17.08 4.84
C THR A 59 17.61 -17.20 3.37
N PHE A 60 16.75 -16.33 2.88
CA PHE A 60 16.51 -16.20 1.44
C PHE A 60 17.71 -15.55 0.74
N PRO A 61 18.05 -15.94 -0.51
CA PRO A 61 19.15 -15.34 -1.25
C PRO A 61 18.82 -13.89 -1.65
N LYS A 62 19.83 -13.00 -1.67
CA LYS A 62 19.68 -11.59 -2.02
C LYS A 62 19.24 -11.43 -3.48
N THR A 63 18.00 -11.00 -3.72
CA THR A 63 17.49 -10.67 -5.06
C THR A 63 16.81 -9.29 -5.09
N SER A 64 15.86 -9.08 -5.99
CA SER A 64 15.39 -7.77 -6.47
C SER A 64 14.45 -7.04 -5.51
N MET A 65 14.20 -5.75 -5.76
CA MET A 65 13.27 -4.93 -4.95
C MET A 65 11.83 -5.47 -4.93
N LYS A 66 11.41 -6.25 -5.94
CA LYS A 66 10.13 -6.98 -5.91
C LYS A 66 10.09 -8.00 -4.76
N ASP A 67 11.22 -8.64 -4.49
CA ASP A 67 11.32 -9.75 -3.56
C ASP A 67 11.26 -9.25 -2.10
N THR A 68 11.56 -7.96 -1.84
CA THR A 68 11.28 -7.34 -0.54
C THR A 68 9.80 -7.12 -0.28
N CYS A 69 9.06 -6.60 -1.27
CA CYS A 69 7.60 -6.46 -1.19
C CYS A 69 6.96 -7.81 -0.80
N TRP A 70 7.41 -8.88 -1.46
CA TRP A 70 7.03 -10.25 -1.14
C TRP A 70 7.34 -10.68 0.30
N LEU A 71 8.52 -10.34 0.85
CA LEU A 71 8.88 -10.67 2.23
C LEU A 71 8.01 -9.92 3.25
N ILE A 72 7.67 -8.66 2.99
CA ILE A 72 6.76 -7.85 3.83
C ILE A 72 5.36 -8.48 3.85
N LEU A 73 4.80 -8.75 2.68
CA LEU A 73 3.47 -9.36 2.51
C LEU A 73 3.37 -10.77 3.11
N GLN A 74 4.43 -11.58 2.96
CA GLN A 74 4.55 -12.88 3.65
C GLN A 74 4.56 -12.72 5.17
N MET A 75 5.22 -11.69 5.70
CA MET A 75 5.29 -11.44 7.14
C MET A 75 3.93 -11.06 7.73
N HIS A 76 3.17 -10.19 7.05
CA HIS A 76 1.80 -9.86 7.47
C HIS A 76 0.90 -11.10 7.45
N THR A 77 1.03 -11.92 6.41
CA THR A 77 0.26 -13.18 6.26
C THR A 77 0.59 -14.19 7.36
N ALA A 78 1.87 -14.32 7.72
CA ALA A 78 2.30 -15.19 8.82
C ALA A 78 1.78 -14.71 10.18
N VAL A 79 1.81 -13.39 10.43
CA VAL A 79 1.26 -12.79 11.65
C VAL A 79 -0.26 -13.02 11.73
N LEU A 80 -1.05 -12.69 10.70
CA LEU A 80 -2.51 -12.87 10.77
C LEU A 80 -2.92 -14.34 11.00
N LEU A 81 -2.19 -15.31 10.46
CA LEU A 81 -2.45 -16.74 10.70
C LEU A 81 -2.07 -17.18 12.13
N ALA A 82 -1.06 -16.57 12.76
CA ALA A 82 -0.73 -16.79 14.16
C ALA A 82 -1.76 -16.14 15.09
N ASP A 83 -2.19 -14.91 14.76
CA ASP A 83 -3.20 -14.11 15.42
C ASP A 83 -4.57 -14.82 15.42
N GLU A 84 -5.03 -15.29 14.25
CA GLU A 84 -6.23 -16.14 14.12
C GLU A 84 -6.10 -17.36 15.04
N LYS A 85 -5.01 -18.12 14.94
CA LYS A 85 -4.82 -19.33 15.75
C LYS A 85 -4.88 -19.03 17.25
N MET A 86 -4.22 -17.97 17.72
CA MET A 86 -4.21 -17.59 19.13
C MET A 86 -5.63 -17.25 19.61
N LEU A 87 -6.38 -16.47 18.85
CA LEU A 87 -7.76 -16.12 19.17
C LEU A 87 -8.72 -17.32 19.04
N LEU A 88 -8.47 -18.26 18.14
CA LEU A 88 -9.21 -19.51 18.04
C LEU A 88 -8.99 -20.44 19.24
N ASP A 89 -7.78 -20.49 19.79
CA ASP A 89 -7.44 -21.27 20.98
C ASP A 89 -7.95 -20.58 22.26
N ALA A 90 -7.87 -19.25 22.36
CA ALA A 90 -8.28 -18.44 23.52
C ALA A 90 -9.79 -18.14 23.62
N LYS A 91 -10.65 -18.96 22.99
CA LYS A 91 -12.11 -18.74 22.87
C LYS A 91 -12.92 -18.72 24.18
N SER A 92 -12.30 -18.96 25.34
CA SER A 92 -12.91 -18.75 26.65
C SER A 92 -12.76 -17.31 27.18
N GLU A 93 -11.74 -16.59 26.71
CA GLU A 93 -11.35 -15.28 27.27
C GLU A 93 -12.00 -14.10 26.55
N TRP A 94 -12.43 -14.29 25.30
CA TRP A 94 -13.12 -13.30 24.48
C TRP A 94 -14.44 -13.85 23.92
N SER A 95 -15.26 -12.96 23.35
CA SER A 95 -16.62 -13.30 22.94
C SER A 95 -17.10 -12.41 21.80
N GLY A 96 -17.35 -13.00 20.63
CA GLY A 96 -17.74 -12.27 19.44
C GLY A 96 -17.53 -13.01 18.12
N THR A 97 -17.46 -12.23 17.05
CA THR A 97 -16.95 -12.62 15.72
C THR A 97 -15.54 -12.00 15.51
N LEU A 98 -14.77 -12.32 14.46
CA LEU A 98 -13.39 -11.79 14.23
C LEU A 98 -13.01 -11.55 12.75
N VAL A 99 -12.59 -10.30 12.43
CA VAL A 99 -11.45 -9.85 11.57
C VAL A 99 -10.40 -10.85 11.12
N VAL A 100 -10.66 -11.76 10.17
CA VAL A 100 -9.60 -12.41 9.39
C VAL A 100 -9.83 -12.10 7.91
N LEU A 101 -8.96 -11.27 7.34
CA LEU A 101 -9.10 -10.79 5.96
C LEU A 101 -7.75 -10.81 5.23
N PHE A 102 -7.67 -11.59 4.16
CA PHE A 102 -6.52 -11.61 3.25
C PHE A 102 -6.82 -10.76 2.02
N ARG A 103 -6.19 -9.59 1.94
CA ARG A 103 -6.41 -8.57 0.91
C ARG A 103 -5.34 -8.67 -0.19
N PRO A 104 -5.69 -8.93 -1.46
CA PRO A 104 -4.72 -8.96 -2.54
C PRO A 104 -4.26 -7.54 -2.94
N ALA A 105 -3.12 -7.44 -3.64
CA ALA A 105 -2.75 -6.27 -4.46
C ALA A 105 -2.62 -4.89 -3.75
N GLU A 106 -2.18 -4.88 -2.49
CA GLU A 106 -1.83 -3.66 -1.73
C GLU A 106 -0.83 -2.76 -2.48
N GLU A 107 0.27 -3.33 -3.02
CA GLU A 107 1.35 -2.63 -3.74
C GLU A 107 0.89 -1.86 -5.01
N LEU A 108 -0.38 -1.96 -5.39
CA LEU A 108 -1.02 -1.20 -6.49
C LEU A 108 -2.10 -0.21 -5.99
N ALA A 109 -2.42 -0.24 -4.70
CA ALA A 109 -3.51 0.49 -4.05
C ALA A 109 -4.90 0.24 -4.66
N VAL A 110 -5.20 -1.01 -5.04
CA VAL A 110 -6.50 -1.42 -5.61
C VAL A 110 -7.21 -2.51 -4.80
N GLY A 111 -6.53 -3.10 -3.82
CA GLY A 111 -6.94 -4.31 -3.11
C GLY A 111 -8.25 -4.15 -2.34
N ALA A 112 -8.24 -3.30 -1.29
CA ALA A 112 -9.42 -3.08 -0.47
C ALA A 112 -10.60 -2.53 -1.28
N ARG A 113 -10.32 -1.63 -2.24
CA ARG A 113 -11.37 -1.03 -3.07
C ARG A 113 -12.04 -2.09 -3.95
N ALA A 114 -11.27 -2.96 -4.62
CA ALA A 114 -11.81 -4.04 -5.44
C ALA A 114 -12.63 -5.05 -4.61
N MET A 115 -12.23 -5.36 -3.37
CA MET A 115 -13.02 -6.22 -2.49
C MET A 115 -14.37 -5.59 -2.14
N VAL A 116 -14.40 -4.29 -1.82
CA VAL A 116 -15.64 -3.55 -1.52
C VAL A 116 -16.51 -3.37 -2.77
N GLU A 117 -15.92 -3.03 -3.91
CA GLU A 117 -16.60 -2.89 -5.21
C GLU A 117 -17.19 -4.22 -5.71
N ASP A 118 -16.54 -5.35 -5.44
CA ASP A 118 -17.10 -6.69 -5.66
C ASP A 118 -18.09 -7.12 -4.56
N GLY A 119 -18.44 -6.26 -3.61
CA GLY A 119 -19.53 -6.50 -2.66
C GLY A 119 -19.14 -7.35 -1.45
N LEU A 120 -17.95 -7.12 -0.88
CA LEU A 120 -17.52 -7.65 0.44
C LEU A 120 -18.64 -7.68 1.49
N TYR A 121 -19.34 -6.55 1.64
CA TYR A 121 -20.42 -6.35 2.60
C TYR A 121 -21.84 -6.61 2.03
N ASP A 122 -21.95 -7.06 0.78
CA ASP A 122 -23.23 -7.35 0.12
C ASP A 122 -23.80 -8.69 0.63
N ALA A 123 -24.98 -8.62 1.26
CA ALA A 123 -25.69 -9.78 1.79
C ALA A 123 -26.12 -10.81 0.73
N SER A 124 -26.08 -10.46 -0.57
CA SER A 124 -26.34 -11.36 -1.69
C SER A 124 -25.08 -12.02 -2.29
N LYS A 125 -23.88 -11.56 -1.90
CA LYS A 125 -22.58 -12.13 -2.31
C LYS A 125 -21.82 -12.74 -1.12
N PHE A 126 -20.95 -11.97 -0.49
CA PHE A 126 -20.01 -12.43 0.53
C PHE A 126 -20.54 -12.23 1.97
N ALA A 127 -21.52 -11.35 2.14
CA ALA A 127 -22.26 -11.14 3.39
C ALA A 127 -21.37 -10.90 4.63
N VAL A 128 -20.19 -10.31 4.47
CA VAL A 128 -19.30 -9.98 5.60
C VAL A 128 -20.05 -9.01 6.52
N PRO A 129 -20.19 -9.30 7.83
CA PRO A 129 -20.82 -8.37 8.75
C PRO A 129 -20.06 -7.04 8.78
N LYS A 130 -20.76 -5.91 8.86
CA LYS A 130 -20.12 -4.62 9.20
C LYS A 130 -19.37 -4.81 10.55
N PRO A 131 -18.05 -4.60 10.59
CA PRO A 131 -17.29 -4.67 11.84
C PRO A 131 -17.61 -3.45 12.72
N ASP A 132 -17.44 -3.60 14.03
CA ASP A 132 -17.45 -2.46 14.95
C ASP A 132 -16.21 -1.55 14.73
N ILE A 133 -15.09 -2.14 14.29
CA ILE A 133 -13.81 -1.46 13.96
C ILE A 133 -13.01 -2.25 12.91
N VAL A 134 -12.35 -1.56 11.97
CA VAL A 134 -11.35 -2.15 11.04
C VAL A 134 -9.94 -1.88 11.56
N LEU A 135 -9.06 -2.90 11.48
CA LEU A 135 -7.73 -2.85 12.08
C LEU A 135 -6.65 -3.14 11.04
N GLY A 136 -5.66 -2.26 10.97
CA GLY A 136 -4.55 -2.31 10.03
C GLY A 136 -3.20 -2.39 10.74
N GLN A 137 -2.28 -3.19 10.21
CA GLN A 137 -0.91 -3.22 10.71
C GLN A 137 0.10 -3.33 9.57
N HIS A 138 1.27 -2.74 9.77
CA HIS A 138 2.39 -2.88 8.85
C HIS A 138 3.71 -3.00 9.61
N THR A 139 4.66 -3.76 9.07
CA THR A 139 6.04 -3.83 9.58
C THR A 139 6.73 -2.48 9.41
N HIS A 140 7.61 -2.10 10.33
CA HIS A 140 8.48 -0.94 10.16
C HIS A 140 9.87 -1.21 10.75
N ALA A 141 10.86 -0.40 10.34
CA ALA A 141 12.22 -0.41 10.88
C ALA A 141 12.26 0.18 12.31
N PHE A 142 11.58 -0.48 13.25
CA PHE A 142 11.70 -0.30 14.70
C PHE A 142 12.16 -1.63 15.32
N LYS A 143 12.71 -1.62 16.54
CA LYS A 143 13.06 -2.87 17.23
C LYS A 143 11.85 -3.78 17.39
N ALA A 144 12.06 -5.09 17.26
CA ALA A 144 11.05 -6.11 17.51
C ALA A 144 10.35 -5.88 18.86
N GLY A 145 9.02 -6.07 18.87
CA GLY A 145 8.19 -5.80 20.05
C GLY A 145 7.88 -4.32 20.32
N MET A 146 8.34 -3.36 19.48
CA MET A 146 7.84 -1.98 19.50
C MET A 146 6.57 -1.80 18.66
N ILE A 147 5.67 -0.91 19.08
CA ILE A 147 4.49 -0.48 18.32
C ILE A 147 4.50 1.05 18.18
N ALA A 148 4.24 1.56 16.98
CA ALA A 148 3.97 2.97 16.74
C ALA A 148 2.49 3.18 16.39
N LEU A 149 1.76 3.89 17.27
CA LEU A 149 0.32 4.11 17.17
C LEU A 149 -0.07 5.57 17.43
N GLY A 150 -1.01 6.09 16.62
CA GLY A 150 -1.52 7.45 16.68
C GLY A 150 -2.97 7.55 16.22
N GLY A 151 -3.63 8.67 16.52
CA GLY A 151 -4.92 9.05 15.95
C GLY A 151 -4.73 10.18 14.92
N GLY A 152 -5.64 10.30 13.96
CA GLY A 152 -5.50 11.25 12.85
C GLY A 152 -4.63 10.71 11.71
N ALA A 153 -4.09 11.62 10.89
CA ALA A 153 -3.38 11.25 9.66
C ALA A 153 -2.04 10.58 9.94
N ILE A 154 -1.91 9.30 9.57
CA ILE A 154 -0.69 8.49 9.72
C ILE A 154 0.06 8.39 8.39
N LEU A 155 -0.66 8.13 7.28
CA LEU A 155 -0.09 7.95 5.94
C LEU A 155 -0.66 8.97 4.95
N THR A 156 0.10 9.25 3.90
CA THR A 156 -0.34 10.16 2.83
C THR A 156 -1.37 9.51 1.91
N ALA A 157 -2.25 10.33 1.33
CA ALA A 157 -2.95 9.98 0.10
C ALA A 157 -1.94 9.82 -1.04
N VAL A 158 -2.30 9.06 -2.07
CA VAL A 158 -1.53 8.99 -3.33
C VAL A 158 -2.44 9.12 -4.54
N ASP A 159 -1.99 9.91 -5.51
CA ASP A 159 -2.43 9.83 -6.90
C ASP A 159 -1.17 9.71 -7.78
N SER A 160 -1.06 8.62 -8.53
CA SER A 160 0.03 8.42 -9.49
C SER A 160 -0.52 8.29 -10.91
N PHE A 161 0.17 8.93 -11.85
CA PHE A 161 -0.21 9.00 -13.25
C PHE A 161 0.96 8.64 -14.16
N ASP A 162 0.69 7.80 -15.15
CA ASP A 162 1.48 7.74 -16.38
C ASP A 162 0.87 8.74 -17.35
N VAL A 163 1.62 9.79 -17.69
CA VAL A 163 1.16 10.91 -18.51
C VAL A 163 1.88 10.88 -19.86
N GLN A 164 1.14 10.62 -20.94
CA GLN A 164 1.67 10.65 -22.30
C GLN A 164 1.55 12.05 -22.89
N ILE A 165 2.69 12.63 -23.28
CA ILE A 165 2.81 13.95 -23.89
C ILE A 165 3.16 13.76 -25.37
N PHE A 166 2.36 14.33 -26.27
CA PHE A 166 2.58 14.21 -27.71
C PHE A 166 3.54 15.27 -28.25
N GLY A 167 4.34 14.87 -29.23
CA GLY A 167 5.21 15.73 -30.01
C GLY A 167 5.10 15.33 -31.48
N LYS A 168 5.98 15.86 -32.31
CA LYS A 168 6.01 15.57 -33.74
C LYS A 168 7.45 15.33 -34.13
N SER A 169 7.79 14.13 -34.56
CA SER A 169 9.17 13.77 -34.89
C SER A 169 9.73 14.62 -36.03
N GLY A 170 11.04 14.86 -35.97
CA GLY A 170 11.80 15.50 -37.02
C GLY A 170 13.30 15.43 -36.76
N HIS A 171 14.07 15.86 -37.75
CA HIS A 171 15.53 15.94 -37.65
C HIS A 171 15.91 17.20 -36.86
N ILE A 172 16.78 17.08 -35.86
CA ILE A 172 17.18 18.17 -34.95
C ILE A 172 17.68 19.46 -35.64
N CYS A 173 18.23 19.36 -36.85
CA CYS A 173 18.65 20.50 -37.68
C CYS A 173 17.49 21.25 -38.38
N ARG A 174 16.24 20.90 -38.07
CA ARG A 174 14.99 21.43 -38.62
C ARG A 174 13.98 21.74 -37.51
N ALA A 175 14.42 22.52 -36.52
CA ALA A 175 13.60 22.93 -35.37
C ALA A 175 12.28 23.60 -35.76
N GLU A 176 12.22 24.20 -36.95
CA GLU A 176 11.00 24.79 -37.54
C GLU A 176 9.94 23.76 -37.97
N LEU A 177 10.25 22.45 -37.95
CA LEU A 177 9.36 21.39 -38.44
C LEU A 177 8.85 20.41 -37.38
N PHE A 178 9.41 20.38 -36.17
CA PHE A 178 9.10 19.39 -35.12
C PHE A 178 8.53 20.03 -33.84
N VAL A 179 7.93 19.21 -32.98
CA VAL A 179 7.47 19.60 -31.63
C VAL A 179 8.10 18.63 -30.63
N ASP A 180 8.90 19.16 -29.70
CA ASP A 180 9.75 18.34 -28.83
C ASP A 180 9.08 18.02 -27.48
N ALA A 181 8.44 16.85 -27.43
CA ALA A 181 7.83 16.32 -26.21
C ALA A 181 8.85 16.08 -25.06
N VAL A 182 10.15 15.90 -25.36
CA VAL A 182 11.20 15.76 -24.33
C VAL A 182 11.45 17.10 -23.65
N VAL A 183 11.51 18.20 -24.42
CA VAL A 183 11.63 19.56 -23.87
C VAL A 183 10.38 19.95 -23.08
N THR A 184 9.17 19.65 -23.58
CA THR A 184 7.91 19.85 -22.83
C THR A 184 7.93 19.09 -21.50
N ALA A 185 8.32 17.81 -21.50
CA ALA A 185 8.49 17.01 -20.29
C ALA A 185 9.66 17.47 -19.40
N ILE A 186 10.62 18.25 -19.91
CA ILE A 186 11.65 18.93 -19.09
C ILE A 186 11.03 20.12 -18.37
N HIS A 187 10.30 21.01 -19.03
CA HIS A 187 9.73 22.19 -18.38
C HIS A 187 8.69 21.84 -17.30
N ILE A 188 7.84 20.83 -17.51
CA ILE A 188 6.90 20.31 -16.49
C ILE A 188 7.67 19.90 -15.21
N VAL A 189 8.82 19.23 -15.40
CA VAL A 189 9.70 18.73 -14.32
C VAL A 189 10.64 19.80 -13.75
N VAL A 190 10.76 20.97 -14.39
CA VAL A 190 11.44 22.14 -13.83
C VAL A 190 10.49 23.00 -13.00
N ARG A 191 9.22 23.11 -13.40
CA ARG A 191 8.19 23.88 -12.65
C ARG A 191 7.83 23.25 -11.31
N TYR A 192 7.88 21.92 -11.22
CA TYR A 192 7.74 21.19 -9.95
C TYR A 192 9.04 20.53 -9.52
N LYS A 193 9.38 20.63 -8.23
CA LYS A 193 10.38 19.75 -7.61
C LYS A 193 9.82 18.33 -7.38
N VAL A 194 9.28 17.72 -8.44
CA VAL A 194 8.70 16.37 -8.44
C VAL A 194 9.79 15.35 -8.80
N LEU A 195 9.82 14.24 -8.06
CA LEU A 195 10.65 13.08 -8.38
C LEU A 195 10.07 12.32 -9.58
N SER A 196 10.27 12.85 -10.79
CA SER A 196 9.84 12.19 -12.03
C SER A 196 10.84 11.14 -12.49
N GLN A 197 10.38 9.93 -12.80
CA GLN A 197 11.15 9.00 -13.63
C GLN A 197 10.75 9.17 -15.10
N LYS A 198 11.72 9.53 -15.95
CA LYS A 198 11.54 9.67 -17.40
C LYS A 198 11.99 8.40 -18.09
N LYS A 199 11.10 7.78 -18.87
CA LYS A 199 11.42 6.56 -19.62
C LYS A 199 11.09 6.76 -21.10
N CYS A 200 12.10 7.19 -21.87
CA CYS A 200 12.05 7.10 -23.33
C CYS A 200 12.38 5.64 -23.74
N ASP A 201 11.62 5.04 -24.66
CA ASP A 201 11.95 3.69 -25.15
C ASP A 201 13.20 3.74 -26.04
N GLN A 202 14.30 3.17 -25.53
CA GLN A 202 15.60 3.13 -26.20
C GLN A 202 15.57 2.48 -27.58
N LYS A 203 14.56 1.67 -27.92
CA LYS A 203 14.43 1.08 -29.27
C LYS A 203 14.36 2.13 -30.38
N ASN A 204 13.84 3.32 -30.10
CA ASN A 204 13.70 4.41 -31.07
C ASN A 204 14.87 5.41 -31.04
N LEU A 205 15.75 5.38 -30.04
CA LEU A 205 16.93 6.26 -29.92
C LEU A 205 18.10 5.81 -30.84
N ARG A 206 17.80 5.42 -32.09
CA ARG A 206 18.78 4.87 -33.04
C ARG A 206 19.67 5.91 -33.72
N THR A 207 19.36 7.21 -33.60
CA THR A 207 20.34 8.30 -33.79
C THR A 207 20.02 9.43 -32.81
N ALA A 208 21.02 10.18 -32.37
CA ALA A 208 20.84 11.38 -31.54
C ALA A 208 20.26 12.60 -32.30
N ASN A 209 19.84 12.39 -33.55
CA ASN A 209 19.42 13.45 -34.48
C ASN A 209 17.91 13.50 -34.69
N ILE A 210 17.14 12.57 -34.10
CA ILE A 210 15.69 12.40 -34.30
C ILE A 210 14.97 12.60 -32.97
N ILE A 211 14.00 13.50 -32.96
CA ILE A 211 13.11 13.78 -31.81
C ILE A 211 11.94 12.77 -31.82
N PRO A 212 11.47 12.23 -30.67
CA PRO A 212 10.36 11.27 -30.63
C PRO A 212 8.98 11.93 -30.79
N ASP A 213 7.99 11.17 -31.30
CA ASP A 213 6.59 11.61 -31.43
C ASP A 213 5.81 11.67 -30.09
N PHE A 214 6.33 11.10 -29.00
CA PHE A 214 5.75 11.22 -27.67
C PHE A 214 6.78 10.94 -26.56
N VAL A 215 6.43 11.33 -25.34
CA VAL A 215 7.16 11.00 -24.10
C VAL A 215 6.19 10.59 -23.01
N ASP A 216 6.48 9.47 -22.34
CA ASP A 216 5.76 9.02 -21.14
C ASP A 216 6.44 9.59 -19.88
N LEU A 217 5.69 10.36 -19.10
CA LEU A 217 6.13 11.00 -17.86
C LEU A 217 5.40 10.39 -16.67
N LYS A 218 6.16 9.76 -15.76
CA LYS A 218 5.61 9.22 -14.50
C LYS A 218 5.58 10.30 -13.43
N ILE A 219 4.40 10.53 -12.85
CA ILE A 219 4.15 11.49 -11.77
C ILE A 219 3.50 10.77 -10.59
N SER A 220 3.92 11.08 -9.36
CA SER A 220 3.26 10.65 -8.13
C SER A 220 3.09 11.86 -7.21
N ILE A 221 1.90 12.03 -6.66
CA ILE A 221 1.48 13.15 -5.80
C ILE A 221 1.08 12.55 -4.45
N ARG A 222 1.54 13.13 -3.34
CA ARG A 222 1.24 12.66 -1.98
C ARG A 222 0.98 13.80 -1.00
N SER A 223 -0.01 13.62 -0.11
CA SER A 223 -0.41 14.61 0.92
C SER A 223 -1.20 13.95 2.04
N TYR A 224 -1.01 14.37 3.29
CA TYR A 224 -1.81 13.90 4.44
C TYR A 224 -3.22 14.52 4.50
N ASN A 225 -3.45 15.65 3.83
CA ASN A 225 -4.73 16.36 3.86
C ASN A 225 -5.45 16.25 2.50
N PRO A 226 -6.71 15.75 2.44
CA PRO A 226 -7.46 15.59 1.19
C PRO A 226 -7.60 16.89 0.38
N SER A 227 -8.03 17.99 1.01
CA SER A 227 -8.20 19.28 0.32
C SER A 227 -6.88 19.90 -0.18
N ILE A 228 -5.73 19.52 0.42
CA ILE A 228 -4.42 19.90 -0.12
C ILE A 228 -4.08 19.00 -1.31
N HIS A 229 -4.37 17.70 -1.21
CA HIS A 229 -4.13 16.70 -2.25
C HIS A 229 -4.88 16.99 -3.55
N GLU A 230 -6.19 17.26 -3.47
CA GLU A 230 -7.03 17.62 -4.62
C GLU A 230 -6.45 18.81 -5.39
N ARG A 231 -6.12 19.91 -4.70
CA ARG A 231 -5.51 21.10 -5.29
C ARG A 231 -4.13 20.83 -5.90
N LEU A 232 -3.37 19.86 -5.36
CA LEU A 232 -2.09 19.43 -5.94
C LEU A 232 -2.31 18.65 -7.24
N VAL A 233 -3.28 17.72 -7.27
CA VAL A 233 -3.69 16.99 -8.49
C VAL A 233 -4.18 17.95 -9.57
N GLU A 234 -5.04 18.90 -9.23
CA GLU A 234 -5.50 19.96 -10.14
C GLU A 234 -4.37 20.84 -10.64
N ALA A 235 -3.44 21.25 -9.77
CA ALA A 235 -2.31 22.09 -10.15
C ALA A 235 -1.37 21.35 -11.11
N VAL A 236 -1.04 20.08 -10.82
CA VAL A 236 -0.19 19.25 -11.68
C VAL A 236 -0.84 19.08 -13.06
N LYS A 237 -2.13 18.73 -13.11
CA LYS A 237 -2.87 18.64 -14.38
C LYS A 237 -2.79 19.96 -15.15
N ARG A 238 -3.15 21.09 -14.51
CA ARG A 238 -3.11 22.43 -15.12
C ARG A 238 -1.73 22.78 -15.69
N VAL A 239 -0.65 22.50 -14.98
CA VAL A 239 0.73 22.79 -15.46
C VAL A 239 1.15 21.90 -16.62
N VAL A 240 0.76 20.62 -16.64
CA VAL A 240 0.96 19.74 -17.81
C VAL A 240 0.24 20.32 -19.03
N TYR A 241 -1.04 20.65 -18.91
CA TYR A 241 -1.81 21.26 -20.00
C TYR A 241 -1.17 22.57 -20.49
N SER A 242 -0.79 23.49 -19.59
CA SER A 242 -0.16 24.76 -19.97
C SER A 242 1.22 24.60 -20.62
N GLU A 243 2.04 23.61 -20.23
CA GLU A 243 3.30 23.36 -20.93
C GLU A 243 3.07 22.68 -22.30
N CYS A 244 2.06 21.83 -22.42
CA CYS A 244 1.66 21.30 -23.73
C CYS A 244 1.12 22.42 -24.65
N GLU A 245 0.44 23.43 -24.09
CA GLU A 245 -0.01 24.62 -24.82
C GLU A 245 1.17 25.48 -25.28
N ILE A 246 2.05 25.87 -24.35
CA ILE A 246 3.23 26.72 -24.59
C ILE A 246 4.20 26.09 -25.61
N SER A 247 4.33 24.77 -25.61
CA SER A 247 5.19 24.04 -26.55
C SER A 247 4.54 23.73 -27.90
N GLY A 248 3.23 23.98 -28.08
CA GLY A 248 2.48 23.57 -29.26
C GLY A 248 2.16 22.07 -29.34
N SER A 249 2.44 21.30 -28.28
CA SER A 249 2.09 19.88 -28.14
C SER A 249 0.58 19.63 -28.29
N LEU A 250 -0.28 20.52 -27.77
CA LEU A 250 -1.74 20.41 -27.93
C LEU A 250 -2.22 20.48 -29.38
N ALA A 251 -1.44 21.07 -30.30
CA ALA A 251 -1.75 21.06 -31.73
C ALA A 251 -1.46 19.70 -32.40
N ILE A 252 -0.81 18.77 -31.68
CA ILE A 252 -0.63 17.37 -32.09
C ILE A 252 -1.60 16.45 -31.34
N GLY A 253 -1.76 16.65 -30.02
CA GLY A 253 -2.71 15.90 -29.22
C GLY A 253 -2.76 16.32 -27.75
N GLU A 254 -3.93 16.13 -27.13
CA GLU A 254 -4.15 16.35 -25.70
C GLU A 254 -3.33 15.36 -24.84
N PRO A 255 -2.75 15.77 -23.70
CA PRO A 255 -1.99 14.88 -22.83
C PRO A 255 -2.90 13.81 -22.19
N ILE A 256 -2.56 12.53 -22.36
CA ILE A 256 -3.33 11.42 -21.81
C ILE A 256 -2.83 11.08 -20.41
N PHE A 257 -3.70 11.21 -19.41
CA PHE A 257 -3.44 10.79 -18.03
C PHE A 257 -4.00 9.39 -17.77
N THR A 258 -3.13 8.43 -17.48
CA THR A 258 -3.52 7.09 -17.01
C THR A 258 -3.22 6.98 -15.52
N THR A 259 -4.25 6.88 -14.67
CA THR A 259 -4.06 6.64 -13.23
C THR A 259 -3.48 5.24 -13.00
N THR A 260 -2.35 5.15 -12.29
CA THR A 260 -1.63 3.88 -12.05
C THR A 260 -1.64 3.43 -10.59
N MET A 261 -1.96 4.32 -9.65
CA MET A 261 -2.15 4.03 -8.21
C MET A 261 -2.97 5.17 -7.60
N GLN A 262 -3.96 4.85 -6.76
CA GLN A 262 -4.78 5.86 -6.07
C GLN A 262 -5.27 5.38 -4.70
N ALA A 263 -5.02 6.15 -3.64
CA ALA A 263 -5.58 5.90 -2.30
C ALA A 263 -5.85 7.20 -1.52
N PRO A 264 -6.87 7.21 -0.64
CA PRO A 264 -7.08 8.29 0.34
C PRO A 264 -5.93 8.32 1.37
N PRO A 265 -5.80 9.38 2.18
CA PRO A 265 -4.86 9.35 3.30
C PRO A 265 -5.37 8.37 4.37
N THR A 266 -4.47 7.64 5.01
CA THR A 266 -4.79 6.76 6.14
C THR A 266 -4.90 7.64 7.38
N VAL A 267 -6.15 7.89 7.80
CA VAL A 267 -6.51 8.77 8.92
C VAL A 267 -7.24 7.93 9.96
N ASN A 268 -6.51 7.54 11.00
CA ASN A 268 -7.05 6.76 12.11
C ASN A 268 -8.13 7.54 12.85
N ASP A 269 -9.19 6.85 13.27
CA ASP A 269 -10.12 7.44 14.23
C ASP A 269 -9.40 7.78 15.55
N PHE A 270 -9.68 8.97 16.08
CA PHE A 270 -9.01 9.45 17.29
C PHE A 270 -9.46 8.73 18.55
N LEU A 271 -10.75 8.37 18.67
CA LEU A 271 -11.28 7.71 19.86
C LEU A 271 -10.79 6.26 19.93
N GLU A 272 -10.91 5.53 18.82
CA GLU A 272 -10.45 4.15 18.75
C GLU A 272 -8.92 4.05 18.89
N ALA A 273 -8.15 5.00 18.34
CA ALA A 273 -6.71 5.03 18.54
C ALA A 273 -6.32 5.24 20.01
N GLU A 274 -7.01 6.08 20.78
CA GLU A 274 -6.74 6.23 22.22
C GLU A 274 -7.21 5.01 23.04
N ILE A 275 -8.31 4.35 22.65
CA ILE A 275 -8.74 3.07 23.26
C ILE A 275 -7.66 1.99 23.06
N LEU A 276 -7.17 1.84 21.82
CA LEU A 276 -6.09 0.90 21.50
C LEU A 276 -4.79 1.27 22.22
N LYS A 277 -4.39 2.55 22.27
CA LYS A 277 -3.22 3.01 23.03
C LYS A 277 -3.30 2.65 24.50
N LYS A 278 -4.48 2.75 25.14
CA LYS A 278 -4.65 2.33 26.54
C LYS A 278 -4.40 0.84 26.70
N SER A 279 -5.06 0.01 25.90
CA SER A 279 -4.91 -1.46 25.92
C SER A 279 -3.46 -1.88 25.66
N PHE A 280 -2.81 -1.22 24.70
CA PHE A 280 -1.41 -1.47 24.34
C PHE A 280 -0.45 -0.98 25.42
N GLY A 281 -0.70 0.16 26.04
CA GLY A 281 0.14 0.70 27.13
C GLY A 281 0.24 -0.23 28.34
N GLU A 282 -0.81 -1.03 28.60
CA GLU A 282 -0.85 -2.04 29.66
C GLU A 282 0.06 -3.25 29.39
N TYR A 283 0.34 -3.59 28.11
CA TYR A 283 1.21 -4.71 27.71
C TYR A 283 2.62 -4.25 27.31
N PHE A 284 2.73 -3.27 26.40
CA PHE A 284 4.00 -2.81 25.81
C PHE A 284 4.75 -1.81 26.70
N GLY A 285 4.05 -1.04 27.54
CA GLY A 285 4.63 0.04 28.34
C GLY A 285 5.48 1.00 27.49
N ARG A 286 6.81 0.96 27.68
CA ARG A 286 7.78 1.82 26.97
C ARG A 286 7.99 1.47 25.49
N ASN A 287 7.55 0.28 25.06
CA ASN A 287 7.66 -0.14 23.66
C ASN A 287 6.51 0.39 22.79
N LEU A 288 5.45 0.95 23.40
CA LEU A 288 4.45 1.74 22.70
C LEU A 288 4.98 3.17 22.51
N ILE A 289 5.29 3.52 21.27
CA ILE A 289 5.69 4.87 20.86
C ILE A 289 4.55 5.56 20.09
N PRO A 290 4.50 6.91 20.05
CA PRO A 290 3.60 7.59 19.14
C PRO A 290 3.92 7.24 17.68
N ALA A 291 2.90 7.14 16.83
CA ALA A 291 3.09 7.11 15.39
C ALA A 291 3.47 8.50 14.87
N ASP A 292 4.55 8.57 14.10
CA ASP A 292 4.87 9.71 13.24
C ASP A 292 4.00 9.71 11.97
N HIS A 293 4.12 10.79 11.19
CA HIS A 293 3.53 10.88 9.86
C HIS A 293 4.48 10.24 8.84
N PHE A 294 4.11 9.11 8.23
CA PHE A 294 4.95 8.39 7.26
C PHE A 294 4.55 8.72 5.81
N GLY A 295 5.54 9.00 4.97
CA GLY A 295 5.35 9.38 3.55
C GLY A 295 4.85 8.27 2.61
N ALA A 296 4.49 7.11 3.15
CA ALA A 296 3.84 6.01 2.44
C ALA A 296 2.34 6.29 2.22
N SER A 297 1.66 5.35 1.58
CA SER A 297 0.21 5.33 1.36
C SER A 297 -0.27 3.89 1.40
N GLU A 298 -1.55 3.68 1.72
CA GLU A 298 -2.15 2.36 1.96
C GLU A 298 -3.64 2.44 1.60
N ASP A 299 -4.19 1.40 0.95
CA ASP A 299 -5.58 1.36 0.48
C ASP A 299 -6.57 0.82 1.54
N ILE A 300 -6.08 0.31 2.67
CA ILE A 300 -6.88 -0.32 3.74
C ILE A 300 -8.10 0.51 4.18
N SER A 301 -7.99 1.84 4.14
CA SER A 301 -9.06 2.78 4.48
C SER A 301 -10.35 2.49 3.69
N TYR A 302 -10.27 1.97 2.46
CA TYR A 302 -11.44 1.61 1.66
C TYR A 302 -12.30 0.50 2.31
N LEU A 303 -11.72 -0.43 3.09
CA LEU A 303 -12.50 -1.44 3.82
C LEU A 303 -13.46 -0.76 4.81
N ALA A 304 -12.91 0.15 5.61
CA ALA A 304 -13.64 0.87 6.64
C ALA A 304 -14.65 1.86 6.05
N LEU A 305 -14.23 2.67 5.07
CA LEU A 305 -15.08 3.61 4.35
C LEU A 305 -16.20 2.89 3.57
N GLY A 306 -15.93 1.70 3.04
CA GLY A 306 -16.88 0.86 2.31
C GLY A 306 -18.06 0.31 3.15
N CYS A 307 -17.96 0.39 4.49
CA CYS A 307 -19.04 0.03 5.39
C CYS A 307 -19.36 1.11 6.44
N ASP A 308 -18.76 2.29 6.37
CA ASP A 308 -18.90 3.38 7.37
C ASP A 308 -18.47 2.95 8.79
N ALA A 309 -17.36 2.22 8.90
CA ALA A 309 -16.77 1.80 10.18
C ALA A 309 -15.54 2.67 10.56
N PRO A 310 -15.25 2.88 11.85
CA PRO A 310 -13.99 3.48 12.27
C PRO A 310 -12.82 2.52 12.01
N TYR A 311 -11.60 3.04 11.92
CA TYR A 311 -10.41 2.22 11.74
C TYR A 311 -9.16 2.78 12.41
N VAL A 312 -8.22 1.89 12.71
CA VAL A 312 -6.91 2.21 13.26
C VAL A 312 -5.84 1.38 12.54
N PHE A 313 -4.89 2.07 11.93
CA PHE A 313 -3.67 1.52 11.34
C PHE A 313 -2.46 1.83 12.23
N TYR A 314 -1.65 0.83 12.57
CA TYR A 314 -0.43 0.99 13.38
C TYR A 314 0.78 0.33 12.72
N ASN A 315 1.97 0.69 13.15
CA ASN A 315 3.21 0.04 12.70
C ASN A 315 3.79 -0.81 13.84
N PHE A 316 4.36 -1.96 13.52
CA PHE A 316 5.08 -2.81 14.46
C PHE A 316 6.54 -3.01 14.05
N GLY A 317 7.44 -3.02 15.02
CA GLY A 317 8.86 -3.22 14.81
C GLY A 317 9.21 -4.66 14.47
N CYS A 318 10.16 -4.84 13.56
CA CYS A 318 10.67 -6.14 13.12
C CYS A 318 12.22 -6.17 13.01
N VAL A 319 12.91 -5.16 13.52
CA VAL A 319 14.38 -5.13 13.55
C VAL A 319 14.87 -5.92 14.77
N ASP A 320 15.79 -6.84 14.53
CA ASP A 320 16.49 -7.61 15.56
C ASP A 320 17.11 -6.72 16.67
N GLU A 321 17.11 -7.18 17.92
CA GLU A 321 17.54 -6.37 19.07
C GLU A 321 19.04 -6.06 19.06
N ASP A 322 19.90 -7.05 18.79
CA ASP A 322 21.35 -6.84 18.67
C ASP A 322 21.65 -5.85 17.54
N THR A 323 21.00 -6.02 16.38
CA THR A 323 21.12 -5.14 15.22
C THR A 323 20.69 -3.69 15.54
N TRP A 324 19.59 -3.53 16.27
CA TRP A 324 19.06 -2.22 16.66
C TRP A 324 19.96 -1.50 17.68
N GLU A 325 20.38 -2.20 18.74
CA GLU A 325 21.23 -1.60 19.77
C GLU A 325 22.67 -1.36 19.25
N GLU A 326 23.17 -2.18 18.31
CA GLU A 326 24.45 -1.91 17.62
C GLU A 326 24.38 -0.65 16.74
N ALA A 327 23.33 -0.51 15.90
CA ALA A 327 23.14 0.68 15.08
C ALA A 327 23.00 1.95 15.94
N LYS A 328 22.26 1.86 17.05
CA LYS A 328 22.08 2.93 18.04
C LYS A 328 23.38 3.29 18.75
N PHE A 329 24.23 2.31 19.10
CA PHE A 329 25.55 2.54 19.69
C PHE A 329 26.51 3.23 18.71
N LYS A 330 26.48 2.86 17.42
CA LYS A 330 27.29 3.46 16.36
C LYS A 330 26.78 4.83 15.89
N GLY A 331 25.53 5.18 16.18
CA GLY A 331 24.84 6.35 15.63
C GLY A 331 24.34 6.17 14.19
N THR A 332 24.29 4.94 13.68
CA THR A 332 23.97 4.57 12.30
C THR A 332 22.52 4.08 12.15
N MET A 333 21.57 4.78 12.79
CA MET A 333 20.14 4.39 12.74
C MET A 333 19.54 4.51 11.33
N GLU A 334 20.06 5.43 10.52
CA GLU A 334 19.65 5.65 9.12
C GLU A 334 20.13 4.54 8.16
N ASP A 335 21.12 3.74 8.58
CA ASP A 335 21.63 2.59 7.80
C ASP A 335 20.80 1.31 8.01
N ILE A 336 19.82 1.30 8.94
CA ILE A 336 18.94 0.16 9.17
C ILE A 336 18.05 -0.05 7.93
N PRO A 337 18.03 -1.26 7.30
CA PRO A 337 17.21 -1.50 6.13
C PRO A 337 15.71 -1.29 6.39
N HIS A 338 15.14 -0.25 5.77
CA HIS A 338 13.71 0.01 5.78
C HIS A 338 12.92 -0.98 4.90
N ASN A 339 11.59 -0.94 5.02
CA ASN A 339 10.65 -1.59 4.10
C ASN A 339 11.04 -1.33 2.63
N HIS A 340 10.81 -2.31 1.76
CA HIS A 340 11.18 -2.31 0.32
C HIS A 340 12.70 -2.24 0.03
N SER A 341 13.59 -2.24 1.03
CA SER A 341 15.03 -2.44 0.83
C SER A 341 15.39 -3.89 0.50
N ALA A 342 16.31 -4.14 -0.44
CA ALA A 342 16.82 -5.48 -0.76
C ALA A 342 17.65 -6.12 0.39
N PHE A 343 17.83 -5.41 1.51
CA PHE A 343 18.48 -5.89 2.73
C PHE A 343 17.52 -5.99 3.93
N PHE A 344 16.22 -5.78 3.73
CA PHE A 344 15.19 -5.92 4.77
C PHE A 344 15.10 -7.39 5.22
N ALA A 345 15.41 -7.64 6.50
CA ALA A 345 15.48 -8.96 7.10
C ALA A 345 14.67 -8.98 8.41
N PRO A 346 13.33 -9.05 8.34
CA PRO A 346 12.47 -8.91 9.52
C PRO A 346 12.56 -10.13 10.45
N LYS A 347 12.63 -9.87 11.76
CA LYS A 347 12.29 -10.80 12.84
C LYS A 347 10.87 -10.52 13.37
N ILE A 348 10.27 -11.55 13.95
CA ILE A 348 9.20 -11.49 14.98
C ILE A 348 9.75 -12.25 16.17
#